data_AF-A0A7C4FVA6-F1
#
_entry.id   AF-A0A7C4FVA6-F1
#
_cell.length_a   1.000
_cell.length_b   1.000
_cell.length_c   1.000
_cell.angle_alpha   90.00
_cell.angle_beta   90.00
_cell.angle_gamma   90.00
#
_symmetry.space_group_name_H-M   'P 1'
#
loop_
_entity.id
_entity.type
_entity.pdbx_description
1 polymer ?
#
loop_
_entity_poly.entity_id
_entity_poly.type
_entity_poly.pdbx_seq_one_letter_code
_entity_poly.pdbx_strand_id
1 'polypeptide(L)'
;MNKKIFFVALLIMTGIILGLIIFYLPKATATPANARYVPDKRCYLCHKEQAKSHIKDKHANSFKSLTDNNQEDNPKCLICHTTGYGKPGGFVDKKSTPELKDVGCQACHGPGSAHVELGLSKEQKRLAIDLNVSNSCLKCHEIHKEHIDIKKK
;
A
#
# COMPACT_ATOMS: atom_id res chain seq x y z
N MET A 1 28.24 -2.22 53.25
CA MET A 1 28.27 -2.48 51.80
C MET A 1 29.14 -1.42 51.12
N ASN A 2 30.16 -1.82 50.36
CA ASN A 2 31.13 -0.88 49.78
C ASN A 2 30.44 -0.04 48.69
N LYS A 3 30.42 1.30 48.86
CA LYS A 3 29.75 2.22 47.93
C LYS A 3 30.19 1.97 46.48
N LYS A 4 31.46 1.61 46.25
CA LYS A 4 31.99 1.27 44.92
C LYS A 4 31.30 0.04 44.29
N ILE A 5 31.04 -1.01 45.08
CA ILE A 5 30.36 -2.23 44.60
C ILE A 5 28.90 -1.93 44.25
N PHE A 6 28.24 -1.09 45.04
CA PHE A 6 26.86 -0.66 44.77
C PHE A 6 26.76 0.16 43.47
N PHE A 7 27.69 1.08 43.21
CA PHE A 7 27.71 1.86 41.97
C PHE A 7 27.99 1.01 40.72
N VAL A 8 28.88 0.02 40.82
CA VAL A 8 29.17 -0.90 39.70
C VAL A 8 27.96 -1.79 39.39
N ALA A 9 27.29 -2.32 40.42
CA ALA A 9 26.08 -3.12 40.23
C ALA A 9 24.93 -2.30 39.61
N LEU A 10 24.77 -1.03 40.03
CA LEU A 10 23.77 -0.13 39.47
C LEU A 10 24.02 0.14 37.97
N LEU A 11 25.27 0.40 37.57
CA LEU A 11 25.63 0.63 36.16
C LEU A 11 25.36 -0.60 35.29
N ILE A 12 25.71 -1.79 35.76
CA ILE A 12 25.47 -3.05 35.03
C ILE A 12 23.96 -3.29 34.85
N MET A 13 23.18 -3.11 35.92
CA MET A 13 21.72 -3.28 35.86
C MET A 13 21.08 -2.27 34.90
N THR A 14 21.52 -1.01 34.90
CA THR A 14 21.01 0.00 33.96
C THR A 14 21.38 -0.33 32.50
N GLY A 15 22.59 -0.86 32.26
CA GLY A 15 23.02 -1.27 30.92
C GLY A 15 22.22 -2.47 30.38
N ILE A 16 21.92 -3.45 31.23
CA ILE A 16 21.08 -4.61 30.86
C ILE A 16 19.64 -4.16 30.57
N ILE A 17 19.07 -3.28 31.40
CA ILE A 17 17.72 -2.75 31.19
C ILE A 17 17.65 -1.94 29.88
N LEU A 18 18.63 -1.08 29.59
CA LEU A 18 18.68 -0.36 28.31
C LEU A 18 18.83 -1.31 27.11
N GLY A 19 19.68 -2.32 27.22
CA GLY A 19 19.89 -3.31 26.15
C GLY A 19 18.63 -4.12 25.86
N LEU A 20 17.90 -4.53 26.89
CA LEU A 20 16.62 -5.22 26.75
C LEU A 20 15.55 -4.31 26.13
N ILE A 21 15.48 -3.04 26.54
CA ILE A 21 14.54 -2.07 25.95
C ILE A 21 14.81 -1.87 24.44
N ILE A 22 16.08 -1.75 24.04
CA ILE A 22 16.46 -1.62 22.62
C ILE A 22 16.13 -2.88 21.82
N PHE A 23 16.29 -4.06 22.41
CA PHE A 23 15.97 -5.33 21.77
C PHE A 23 14.46 -5.54 21.57
N TYR A 24 13.64 -5.11 22.52
CA TYR A 24 12.17 -5.24 22.47
C TYR A 24 11.45 -4.05 21.83
N LEU A 25 12.16 -2.99 21.42
CA LEU A 25 11.58 -1.90 20.65
C LEU A 25 11.10 -2.42 19.29
N PRO A 26 9.81 -2.27 18.94
CA PRO A 26 9.34 -2.62 17.62
C PRO A 26 10.07 -1.78 16.58
N LYS A 27 10.75 -2.43 15.62
CA LYS A 27 11.27 -1.75 14.44
C LYS A 27 10.09 -1.10 13.71
N ALA A 28 10.09 0.23 13.64
CA ALA A 28 9.01 0.97 13.00
C ALA A 28 8.91 0.59 11.51
N THR A 29 7.85 -0.14 11.16
CA THR A 29 7.40 -0.38 9.78
C THR A 29 6.35 0.65 9.43
N ALA A 30 6.72 1.94 9.42
CA ALA A 30 5.82 2.99 8.97
C ALA A 30 6.03 3.19 7.47
N THR A 31 5.01 2.96 6.65
CA THR A 31 4.95 3.55 5.32
C THR A 31 5.18 5.05 5.48
N PRO A 32 6.10 5.69 4.73
CA PRO A 32 6.39 7.10 4.92
C PRO A 32 5.10 7.92 4.84
N ALA A 33 4.89 8.85 5.77
CA ALA A 33 3.66 9.66 5.85
C ALA A 33 3.35 10.44 4.55
N ASN A 34 4.31 10.53 3.62
CA ASN A 34 4.19 11.20 2.33
C ASN A 34 4.29 10.25 1.12
N ALA A 35 4.07 8.94 1.31
CA ALA A 35 4.09 7.98 0.20
C ALA A 35 2.95 8.30 -0.79
N ARG A 36 3.28 8.33 -2.08
CA ARG A 36 2.36 8.64 -3.19
C ARG A 36 2.15 7.43 -4.08
N TYR A 37 1.00 7.41 -4.74
CA TYR A 37 0.79 6.46 -5.83
C TYR A 37 1.62 6.87 -7.04
N VAL A 38 2.09 5.88 -7.79
CA VAL A 38 2.87 6.06 -9.01
C VAL A 38 2.19 5.35 -10.19
N PRO A 39 2.51 5.65 -11.45
CA PRO A 39 1.97 4.89 -12.57
C PRO A 39 2.38 3.40 -12.49
N ASP A 40 1.44 2.48 -12.75
CA ASP A 40 1.71 1.02 -12.76
C ASP A 40 2.85 0.61 -13.70
N LYS A 41 3.05 1.38 -14.78
CA LYS A 41 4.19 1.19 -15.69
C LYS A 41 5.54 1.18 -14.95
N ARG A 42 5.68 1.90 -13.83
CA ARG A 42 6.90 1.85 -13.00
C ARG A 42 7.09 0.48 -12.35
N CYS A 43 6.01 -0.16 -11.91
CA CYS A 43 6.04 -1.51 -11.35
C CYS A 43 6.52 -2.52 -12.39
N TYR A 44 6.02 -2.40 -13.63
CA TYR A 44 6.29 -3.34 -14.71
C TYR A 44 7.75 -3.35 -15.18
N LEU A 45 8.52 -2.28 -14.93
CA LEU A 45 9.94 -2.23 -15.27
C LEU A 45 10.76 -3.30 -14.54
N CYS A 46 10.43 -3.55 -13.27
CA CYS A 46 11.13 -4.53 -12.43
C CYS A 46 10.32 -5.83 -12.23
N HIS A 47 8.98 -5.74 -12.17
CA HIS A 47 8.08 -6.86 -11.89
C HIS A 47 7.41 -7.39 -13.17
N LYS A 48 8.23 -7.79 -14.15
CA LYS A 48 7.76 -8.22 -15.48
C LYS A 48 6.86 -9.46 -15.42
N GLU A 49 7.17 -10.43 -14.57
CA GLU A 49 6.35 -11.65 -14.46
C GLU A 49 4.98 -11.37 -13.86
N GLN A 50 4.90 -10.52 -12.83
CA GLN A 50 3.64 -10.06 -12.26
C GLN A 50 2.85 -9.18 -13.23
N ALA A 51 3.54 -8.36 -14.04
CA ALA A 51 2.89 -7.54 -15.06
C ALA A 51 2.17 -8.40 -16.11
N LYS A 52 2.74 -9.56 -16.50
CA LYS A 52 2.13 -10.47 -17.48
C LYS A 52 0.75 -10.98 -17.04
N SER A 53 0.55 -11.20 -15.74
CA SER A 53 -0.75 -11.60 -15.19
C SER A 53 -1.66 -10.39 -14.96
N HIS A 54 -1.17 -9.33 -14.33
CA HIS A 54 -1.98 -8.16 -13.98
C HIS A 54 -2.61 -7.48 -15.20
N ILE A 55 -1.84 -7.26 -16.28
CA ILE A 55 -2.34 -6.57 -17.49
C ILE A 55 -3.50 -7.33 -18.16
N LYS A 56 -3.60 -8.65 -17.95
CA LYS A 56 -4.66 -9.50 -18.49
C LYS A 56 -5.86 -9.63 -17.56
N ASP A 57 -5.72 -9.19 -16.31
CA ASP A 57 -6.75 -9.32 -15.30
C ASP A 57 -7.86 -8.27 -15.47
N LYS A 58 -9.05 -8.55 -14.92
CA LYS A 58 -10.18 -7.60 -14.94
C LYS A 58 -9.88 -6.35 -14.12
N HIS A 59 -9.03 -6.44 -13.09
CA HIS A 59 -8.61 -5.29 -12.30
C HIS A 59 -7.89 -4.23 -13.14
N ALA A 60 -7.02 -4.63 -14.06
CA ALA A 60 -6.31 -3.70 -14.95
C ALA A 60 -7.23 -3.01 -15.98
N ASN A 61 -8.50 -3.40 -16.05
CA ASN A 61 -9.52 -2.81 -16.92
C ASN A 61 -10.80 -2.45 -16.13
N SER A 62 -10.70 -2.30 -14.81
CA SER A 62 -11.84 -2.11 -13.91
C SER A 62 -12.64 -0.85 -14.20
N PHE A 63 -12.02 0.18 -14.78
CA PHE A 63 -12.70 1.43 -15.07
C PHE A 63 -13.73 1.28 -16.20
N LYS A 64 -13.51 0.33 -17.11
CA LYS A 64 -14.39 0.10 -18.25
C LYS A 64 -15.84 -0.15 -17.81
N SER A 65 -16.04 -0.91 -16.73
CA SER A 65 -17.40 -1.15 -16.22
C SER A 65 -18.06 0.11 -15.69
N LEU A 66 -17.30 1.12 -15.25
CA LEU A 66 -17.87 2.41 -14.89
C LEU A 66 -18.30 3.19 -16.14
N THR A 67 -17.44 3.23 -17.16
CA THR A 67 -17.76 3.85 -18.46
C THR A 67 -19.01 3.25 -19.08
N ASP A 68 -19.08 1.92 -19.16
CA ASP A 68 -20.20 1.21 -19.78
C ASP A 68 -21.55 1.49 -19.09
N ASN A 69 -21.52 1.94 -17.83
CA ASN A 69 -22.71 2.16 -16.99
C ASN A 69 -22.89 3.62 -16.54
N ASN A 70 -22.14 4.56 -17.12
CA ASN A 70 -22.17 5.99 -16.77
C ASN A 70 -21.93 6.25 -15.26
N GLN A 71 -21.00 5.52 -14.64
CA GLN A 71 -20.63 5.65 -13.22
C GLN A 71 -19.21 6.20 -13.02
N GLU A 72 -18.61 6.79 -14.05
CA GLU A 72 -17.21 7.25 -14.06
C GLU A 72 -16.92 8.35 -13.02
N ASP A 73 -17.94 9.09 -12.60
CA ASP A 73 -17.84 10.18 -11.62
C ASP A 73 -18.47 9.80 -10.27
N ASN A 74 -18.96 8.56 -10.09
CA ASN A 74 -19.63 8.15 -8.86
C ASN A 74 -18.60 7.78 -7.78
N PRO A 75 -18.46 8.59 -6.69
CA PRO A 75 -17.45 8.34 -5.67
C PRO A 75 -17.56 6.97 -5.01
N LYS A 76 -18.78 6.41 -4.92
CA LYS A 76 -19.01 5.07 -4.34
C LYS A 76 -18.39 3.97 -5.21
N CYS A 77 -18.39 4.16 -6.52
CA CYS A 77 -17.81 3.22 -7.47
C CYS A 77 -16.28 3.38 -7.57
N LEU A 78 -15.80 4.64 -7.53
CA LEU A 78 -14.37 4.94 -7.73
C LEU A 78 -13.48 4.37 -6.62
N ILE A 79 -14.00 4.20 -5.40
CA ILE A 79 -13.28 3.57 -4.28
C ILE A 79 -12.77 2.17 -4.64
N CYS A 80 -13.56 1.39 -5.40
CA CYS A 80 -13.25 -0.01 -5.71
C CYS A 80 -12.74 -0.24 -7.14
N HIS A 81 -13.04 0.68 -8.06
CA HIS A 81 -12.74 0.52 -9.48
C HIS A 81 -11.54 1.33 -9.98
N THR A 82 -10.81 1.98 -9.08
CA THR A 82 -9.63 2.80 -9.38
C THR A 82 -8.53 2.56 -8.34
N THR A 83 -7.35 3.13 -8.55
CA THR A 83 -6.24 3.04 -7.60
C THR A 83 -6.22 4.24 -6.66
N GLY A 84 -6.53 4.01 -5.39
CA GLY A 84 -6.29 4.99 -4.32
C GLY A 84 -7.25 6.17 -4.29
N TYR A 85 -8.46 6.06 -4.87
CA TYR A 85 -9.45 7.13 -4.78
C TYR A 85 -9.73 7.57 -3.34
N GLY A 86 -9.78 8.89 -3.13
CA GLY A 86 -9.95 9.49 -1.80
C GLY A 86 -8.73 9.36 -0.88
N LYS A 87 -7.60 8.83 -1.38
CA LYS A 87 -6.31 8.81 -0.66
C LYS A 87 -5.36 9.89 -1.23
N PRO A 88 -4.46 10.45 -0.40
CA PRO A 88 -3.47 11.41 -0.88
C PRO A 88 -2.67 10.88 -2.07
N GLY A 89 -2.71 11.62 -3.18
CA GLY A 89 -2.00 11.28 -4.42
C GLY A 89 -2.55 10.07 -5.18
N GLY A 90 -3.74 9.56 -4.84
CA GLY A 90 -4.42 8.52 -5.60
C GLY A 90 -5.25 9.06 -6.76
N PHE A 91 -6.10 8.21 -7.35
CA PHE A 91 -7.00 8.62 -8.42
C PHE A 91 -7.93 9.77 -7.99
N VAL A 92 -8.04 10.77 -8.87
CA VAL A 92 -8.95 11.92 -8.72
C VAL A 92 -9.98 11.88 -9.84
N ASP A 93 -9.52 12.01 -11.08
CA ASP A 93 -10.35 11.90 -12.28
C ASP A 93 -9.52 11.41 -13.49
N LYS A 94 -10.21 11.09 -14.60
CA LYS A 94 -9.58 10.59 -15.83
C LYS A 94 -8.64 11.59 -16.49
N LYS A 95 -8.81 12.88 -16.23
CA LYS A 95 -8.02 13.95 -16.86
C LYS A 95 -6.76 14.23 -16.05
N SER A 96 -6.85 14.30 -14.73
CA SER A 96 -5.73 14.63 -13.85
C SER A 96 -4.86 13.44 -13.49
N THR A 97 -5.44 12.24 -13.41
CA THR A 97 -4.75 11.01 -12.97
C THR A 97 -5.11 9.80 -13.85
N PRO A 98 -5.01 9.89 -15.19
CA PRO A 98 -5.39 8.82 -16.10
C PRO A 98 -4.68 7.48 -15.84
N GLU A 99 -3.47 7.52 -15.28
CA GLU A 99 -2.64 6.36 -14.96
C GLU A 99 -3.09 5.58 -13.70
N LEU A 100 -4.00 6.13 -12.90
CA LEU A 100 -4.55 5.49 -11.69
C LEU A 100 -6.01 5.07 -11.85
N LYS A 101 -6.57 5.18 -13.06
CA LYS A 101 -8.00 4.97 -13.31
C LYS A 101 -8.45 3.53 -13.11
N ASP A 102 -7.56 2.55 -13.22
CA ASP A 102 -7.90 1.14 -13.05
C ASP A 102 -7.42 0.62 -11.67
N VAL A 103 -7.83 -0.58 -11.28
CA VAL A 103 -7.32 -1.29 -10.09
C VAL A 103 -5.92 -1.81 -10.43
N GLY A 104 -4.94 -0.99 -10.08
CA GLY A 104 -3.53 -1.20 -10.34
C GLY A 104 -2.82 -1.97 -9.25
N CYS A 105 -1.49 -2.09 -9.37
CA CYS A 105 -0.66 -2.82 -8.40
C CYS A 105 -0.89 -2.29 -6.97
N GLN A 106 -0.99 -0.97 -6.85
CA GLN A 106 -1.04 -0.25 -5.58
C GLN A 106 -2.43 -0.23 -4.93
N ALA A 107 -3.46 -0.72 -5.61
CA ALA A 107 -4.76 -0.97 -4.97
C ALA A 107 -4.66 -2.08 -3.90
N CYS A 108 -3.77 -3.06 -4.12
CA CYS A 108 -3.46 -4.10 -3.16
C CYS A 108 -2.19 -3.79 -2.35
N HIS A 109 -1.15 -3.27 -3.01
CA HIS A 109 0.18 -3.08 -2.43
C HIS A 109 0.40 -1.72 -1.71
N GLY A 110 -0.59 -0.82 -1.73
CA GLY A 110 -0.45 0.53 -1.20
C GLY A 110 0.47 1.44 -2.04
N PRO A 111 0.69 2.70 -1.64
CA PRO A 111 1.43 3.70 -2.42
C PRO A 111 2.90 3.30 -2.59
N GLY A 112 3.36 3.19 -3.85
CA GLY A 112 4.66 2.62 -4.18
C GLY A 112 5.83 3.61 -4.31
N SER A 113 5.63 4.91 -4.05
CA SER A 113 6.67 5.92 -4.32
C SER A 113 7.99 5.66 -3.58
N ALA A 114 7.94 5.19 -2.34
CA ALA A 114 9.12 4.85 -1.54
C ALA A 114 9.77 3.53 -2.00
N HIS A 115 8.96 2.58 -2.48
CA HIS A 115 9.46 1.30 -2.98
C HIS A 115 10.29 1.46 -4.27
N VAL A 116 9.86 2.36 -5.17
CA VAL A 116 10.53 2.59 -6.45
C VAL A 116 11.73 3.54 -6.36
N GLU A 117 12.05 4.02 -5.16
CA GLU A 117 13.19 4.93 -4.96
C GLU A 117 14.53 4.23 -5.27
N LEU A 118 15.44 5.00 -5.86
CA LEU A 118 16.78 4.53 -6.22
C LEU A 118 17.69 4.49 -4.98
N GLY A 119 18.72 3.64 -5.03
CA GLY A 119 19.69 3.53 -3.93
C GLY A 119 19.22 2.69 -2.73
N LEU A 120 17.97 2.24 -2.69
CA LEU A 120 17.48 1.33 -1.65
C LEU A 120 17.96 -0.10 -1.87
N SER A 121 18.37 -0.75 -0.78
CA SER A 121 18.58 -2.20 -0.73
C SER A 121 17.25 -2.95 -0.93
N LYS A 122 17.35 -4.24 -1.28
CA LYS A 122 16.18 -5.11 -1.46
C LYS A 122 15.29 -5.16 -0.21
N GLU A 123 15.90 -5.12 0.98
CA GLU A 123 15.17 -5.15 2.24
C GLU A 123 14.43 -3.84 2.51
N GLN A 124 15.09 -2.71 2.26
CA GLN A 124 14.44 -1.40 2.37
C GLN A 124 13.24 -1.29 1.42
N LYS A 125 13.36 -1.80 0.18
CA LYS A 125 12.25 -1.84 -0.77
C LYS A 125 11.09 -2.72 -0.29
N ARG A 126 11.38 -3.86 0.33
CA ARG A 126 10.34 -4.75 0.90
C ARG A 126 9.58 -4.10 2.05
N LEU A 127 10.27 -3.35 2.90
CA LEU A 127 9.65 -2.61 4.00
C LEU A 127 8.83 -1.40 3.53
N ALA A 128 9.08 -0.92 2.31
CA ALA A 128 8.44 0.27 1.73
C ALA A 128 7.16 -0.03 0.92
N ILE A 129 6.67 -1.27 0.93
CA ILE A 129 5.47 -1.68 0.18
C ILE A 129 4.66 -2.69 0.99
N ASP A 130 3.33 -2.70 0.84
CA ASP A 130 2.49 -3.70 1.48
C ASP A 130 2.62 -5.05 0.77
N LEU A 131 3.05 -6.08 1.49
CA LEU A 131 3.13 -7.46 1.00
C LEU A 131 1.98 -8.34 1.54
N ASN A 132 1.20 -7.84 2.50
CA ASN A 132 0.06 -8.54 3.06
C ASN A 132 -1.23 -8.23 2.29
N VAL A 133 -1.25 -8.66 1.04
CA VAL A 133 -2.35 -8.35 0.10
C VAL A 133 -3.63 -9.15 0.35
N SER A 134 -3.61 -10.22 1.15
CA SER A 134 -4.79 -11.09 1.33
C SER A 134 -6.02 -10.32 1.80
N ASN A 135 -5.81 -9.32 2.67
CA ASN A 135 -6.90 -8.49 3.21
C ASN A 135 -7.31 -7.35 2.26
N SER A 136 -6.55 -7.05 1.20
CA SER A 136 -6.91 -5.97 0.27
C SER A 136 -8.11 -6.34 -0.60
N CYS A 137 -8.32 -7.64 -0.87
CA CYS A 137 -9.43 -8.14 -1.67
C CYS A 137 -10.80 -7.75 -1.08
N LEU A 138 -10.96 -7.91 0.23
CA LEU A 138 -12.24 -7.72 0.93
C LEU A 138 -12.64 -6.24 1.03
N LYS A 139 -11.70 -5.31 0.83
CA LYS A 139 -11.98 -3.88 0.76
C LYS A 139 -12.96 -3.52 -0.36
N CYS A 140 -13.10 -4.38 -1.38
CA CYS A 140 -13.99 -4.16 -2.52
C CYS A 140 -15.01 -5.31 -2.69
N HIS A 141 -14.58 -6.57 -2.49
CA HIS A 141 -15.39 -7.74 -2.86
C HIS A 141 -16.49 -8.14 -1.85
N GLU A 142 -16.65 -7.42 -0.74
CA GLU A 142 -17.81 -7.57 0.15
C GLU A 142 -18.95 -6.59 -0.18
N ILE A 143 -18.63 -5.48 -0.84
CA ILE A 143 -19.51 -4.33 -1.02
C ILE A 143 -20.48 -4.52 -2.21
N HIS A 144 -20.16 -5.42 -3.15
CA HIS A 144 -20.99 -5.67 -4.33
C HIS A 144 -22.32 -6.40 -4.06
N LYS A 145 -22.54 -6.98 -2.88
CA LYS A 145 -23.84 -7.56 -2.52
C LYS A 145 -24.93 -6.48 -2.38
N GLU A 146 -24.54 -5.24 -2.11
CA GLU A 146 -25.45 -4.11 -1.94
C GLU A 146 -25.41 -3.11 -3.12
N HIS A 147 -24.38 -3.19 -3.99
CA HIS A 147 -24.29 -2.32 -5.17
C HIS A 147 -25.13 -2.85 -6.32
N ILE A 148 -26.33 -2.26 -6.45
CA ILE A 148 -27.21 -2.12 -7.62
C ILE A 148 -26.92 -3.13 -8.74
N ASP A 149 -27.88 -4.01 -8.96
CA ASP A 149 -27.99 -4.91 -10.10
C ASP A 149 -27.91 -4.11 -11.41
N ILE A 150 -26.69 -3.89 -11.93
CA ILE A 150 -26.40 -3.12 -13.15
C ILE A 150 -27.10 -3.74 -14.38
N LYS A 151 -27.61 -4.98 -14.25
CA LYS A 151 -28.41 -5.68 -15.26
C LYS A 151 -29.91 -5.37 -15.24
N LYS A 152 -30.43 -4.60 -14.27
CA LYS A 152 -31.81 -4.08 -14.35
C LYS A 152 -31.81 -2.78 -15.15
N LYS A 153 -31.70 -2.92 -16.47
CA LYS A 153 -32.34 -2.00 -17.41
C LYS A 153 -33.83 -2.29 -17.42
#